data_AF-A0AAJ1ESK3-F1
#
_entry.id   AF-A0AAJ1ESK3-F1
#
_cell.length_a   1.000
_cell.length_b   1.000
_cell.length_c   1.000
_cell.angle_alpha   90.00
_cell.angle_beta   90.00
_cell.angle_gamma   90.00
#
_symmetry.space_group_name_H-M   'P 1'
#
loop_
_entity.id
_entity.type
_entity.pdbx_description
1 polymer ?
#
loop_
_entity_poly.entity_id
_entity_poly.type
_entity_poly.pdbx_seq_one_letter_code
_entity_poly.pdbx_strand_id
1 'polypeptide(L)'
;FLWFFGIHGTNTLDMVAKQLFEPGVQINQALIQNGQLPTELFSKTFLDIFVFIGGCGTALCLILAIFIAAKKSNNKKLAKVAGISVFF
;
A
#
# COMPACT_ATOMS: atom_id res chain seq x y z
N PHE A 1 -7.86 -9.36 -5.85
CA PHE A 1 -8.43 -10.67 -6.22
C PHE A 1 -7.42 -11.80 -6.05
N LEU A 2 -6.24 -11.76 -6.68
CA LEU A 2 -5.22 -12.83 -6.60
C LEU A 2 -4.85 -13.29 -5.17
N TRP A 3 -4.73 -12.34 -4.24
CA TRP A 3 -4.48 -12.64 -2.81
C TRP A 3 -5.50 -13.59 -2.18
N PHE A 4 -6.75 -13.61 -2.66
CA PHE A 4 -7.79 -14.54 -2.18
C PHE A 4 -7.46 -16.00 -2.50
N PHE A 5 -6.76 -16.26 -3.61
CA PHE A 5 -6.32 -17.59 -4.02
C PHE A 5 -4.90 -17.92 -3.53
N GLY A 6 -4.32 -17.11 -2.64
CA GLY A 6 -2.96 -17.30 -2.14
C GLY A 6 -1.87 -16.87 -3.14
N ILE A 7 -2.22 -16.22 -4.25
CA ILE A 7 -1.25 -15.67 -5.21
C ILE A 7 -0.89 -14.26 -4.76
N HIS A 8 0.42 -13.96 -4.69
CA HIS A 8 0.93 -12.66 -4.26
C HIS A 8 0.65 -11.55 -5.29
N GLY A 9 -0.59 -11.07 -5.33
CA GLY A 9 -1.10 -10.26 -6.43
C GLY A 9 -0.38 -8.94 -6.67
N THR A 10 0.12 -8.30 -5.60
CA THR A 10 0.92 -7.07 -5.72
C THR A 10 2.24 -7.32 -6.45
N ASN A 11 2.85 -8.49 -6.26
CA ASN A 11 4.09 -8.86 -6.95
C ASN A 11 3.81 -9.33 -8.38
N THR A 12 2.76 -10.15 -8.57
CA THR A 12 2.35 -10.62 -9.89
C THR A 12 2.01 -9.46 -10.84
N LEU A 13 1.39 -8.40 -10.33
CA LEU A 13 0.99 -7.23 -11.13
C LEU A 13 1.98 -6.08 -11.05
N ASP A 14 3.09 -6.21 -10.31
CA ASP A 14 4.04 -5.11 -10.08
C ASP A 14 4.64 -4.59 -11.39
N MET A 15 5.09 -5.50 -12.28
CA MET A 15 5.66 -5.12 -13.57
C MET A 15 4.66 -4.30 -14.42
N VAL A 16 3.40 -4.72 -14.44
CA VAL A 16 2.34 -4.00 -15.16
C VAL A 16 2.07 -2.64 -14.51
N ALA A 17 2.00 -2.60 -13.18
CA ALA A 17 1.80 -1.35 -12.44
C ALA A 17 2.95 -0.36 -12.65
N LYS A 18 4.20 -0.83 -12.66
CA LYS A 18 5.37 0.00 -12.95
C LYS A 18 5.31 0.57 -14.37
N GLN A 19 5.03 -0.28 -15.35
CA GLN A 19 4.94 0.16 -16.75
C GLN A 19 3.88 1.25 -16.95
N LEU A 20 2.74 1.16 -16.26
CA LEU A 20 1.64 2.10 -16.40
C LEU A 20 1.80 3.38 -15.56
N PHE A 21 2.33 3.28 -14.34
CA PHE A 21 2.22 4.36 -13.34
C PHE A 21 3.55 4.93 -12.87
N GLU A 22 4.69 4.28 -13.13
CA GLU A 22 6.02 4.83 -12.83
C GLU A 22 6.36 6.08 -13.68
N PRO A 23 5.98 6.17 -14.97
CA PRO A 23 6.22 7.39 -15.76
C PRO A 23 5.60 8.65 -15.13
N GLY A 24 4.43 8.53 -14.51
CA GLY A 24 3.78 9.63 -13.80
C GLY A 24 4.59 10.13 -12.60
N VAL A 25 5.33 9.25 -11.93
CA VAL A 25 6.25 9.64 -10.84
C VAL A 25 7.37 10.52 -11.40
N GLN A 26 7.96 10.14 -12.54
CA GLN A 26 9.05 10.88 -13.17
C GLN A 26 8.59 12.27 -13.66
N ILE A 27 7.39 12.36 -14.26
CA ILE A 27 6.78 13.63 -14.68
C ILE A 27 6.60 14.55 -13.47
N ASN A 28 5.98 14.04 -12.39
CA ASN A 28 5.78 14.82 -11.17
C ASN A 28 7.11 15.28 -10.55
N GLN A 29 8.12 14.41 -10.51
CA GLN A 29 9.44 14.75 -9.98
C GLN A 29 10.09 15.87 -10.78
N ALA A 30 10.02 15.84 -12.11
CA ALA A 30 10.54 16.89 -12.98
C ALA A 30 9.79 18.23 -12.78
N LEU A 31 8.45 18.20 -12.69
CA LEU A 31 7.65 19.40 -12.42
C LEU A 31 8.02 20.03 -11.08
N ILE A 32 8.10 19.22 -10.02
CA ILE A 32 8.47 19.68 -8.67
C ILE A 32 9.88 20.30 -8.66
N GLN A 33 10.85 19.68 -9.34
CA GLN A 33 12.21 20.22 -9.46
C GLN A 33 12.27 21.58 -10.16
N ASN A 34 11.32 21.86 -11.06
CA ASN A 34 11.20 23.15 -11.75
C ASN A 34 10.28 24.15 -11.00
N GLY A 35 9.88 23.84 -9.75
CA GLY A 35 9.00 24.70 -8.95
C GLY A 35 7.54 24.71 -9.41
N GLN A 36 7.14 23.73 -10.23
CA GLN A 36 5.78 23.58 -10.73
C GLN A 36 4.98 22.56 -9.90
N LEU A 37 3.65 22.60 -10.03
CA LEU A 37 2.76 21.66 -9.36
C LEU A 37 2.74 20.31 -10.11
N PRO A 38 2.72 19.17 -9.39
CA PRO A 38 2.57 17.85 -10.01
C PRO A 38 1.18 17.70 -10.65
N THR A 39 1.12 17.03 -11.80
CA THR A 39 -0.12 16.82 -12.57
C THR A 39 -0.64 15.39 -12.48
N GLU A 40 0.25 14.42 -12.27
CA GLU A 40 -0.08 12.99 -12.32
C GLU A 40 -0.51 12.48 -10.94
N LEU A 41 -1.80 12.65 -10.61
CA LEU A 41 -2.35 12.17 -9.35
C LEU A 41 -2.24 10.64 -9.23
N PHE A 42 -2.62 9.91 -10.29
CA PHE A 42 -2.54 8.45 -10.33
C PHE A 42 -1.13 8.01 -10.76
N SER A 43 -0.24 7.94 -9.78
CA SER A 43 1.15 7.50 -9.96
C SER A 43 1.43 6.22 -9.17
N LYS A 44 2.58 5.57 -9.45
CA LYS A 44 2.99 4.38 -8.69
C LYS A 44 3.11 4.67 -7.20
N THR A 45 3.67 5.83 -6.86
CA THR A 45 3.74 6.33 -5.47
C THR A 45 2.37 6.47 -4.82
N PHE A 46 1.35 6.93 -5.56
CA PHE A 46 -0.02 7.01 -5.02
C PHE A 46 -0.56 5.63 -4.63
N LEU A 47 -0.37 4.63 -5.49
CA LEU A 47 -0.80 3.26 -5.21
C LEU A 47 -0.07 2.67 -3.99
N ASP A 48 1.25 2.84 -3.92
CA ASP A 48 2.06 2.27 -2.85
C ASP A 48 1.74 2.89 -1.47
N ILE A 49 1.51 4.21 -1.42
CA ILE A 49 1.32 4.93 -0.15
C ILE A 49 -0.14 4.89 0.32
N PHE A 50 -1.12 5.02 -0.59
CA PHE A 50 -2.53 5.17 -0.20
C PHE A 50 -3.38 3.92 -0.40
N VAL A 51 -3.04 3.06 -1.37
CA VAL A 51 -3.85 1.88 -1.70
C VAL A 51 -3.29 0.63 -1.02
N PHE A 52 -1.96 0.48 -0.98
CA PHE A 52 -1.26 -0.69 -0.45
C PHE A 52 -0.59 -0.44 0.92
N ILE A 53 -1.22 0.39 1.76
CA ILE A 53 -0.69 0.74 3.07
C ILE A 53 -0.62 -0.48 4.02
N GLY A 54 0.60 -0.83 4.42
CA GLY A 54 0.90 -2.03 5.20
C GLY A 54 0.90 -3.33 4.38
N GLY A 55 1.05 -3.23 3.05
CA GLY A 55 1.25 -4.37 2.16
C GLY A 55 0.03 -4.70 1.31
N CYS A 56 -0.72 -5.75 1.64
CA CYS A 56 -1.85 -6.20 0.84
C CYS A 56 -3.13 -5.42 1.19
N GLY A 57 -3.48 -4.45 0.33
CA GLY A 57 -4.59 -3.52 0.58
C GLY A 57 -4.25 -2.58 1.74
N THR A 58 -5.21 -2.33 2.62
CA THR A 58 -5.03 -1.44 3.80
C THR A 58 -4.83 -2.25 5.08
N ALA A 59 -3.86 -3.17 5.09
CA ALA A 59 -3.63 -4.08 6.21
C ALA A 59 -3.29 -3.34 7.51
N LEU A 60 -2.58 -2.21 7.42
CA LEU A 60 -2.30 -1.34 8.58
C LEU A 60 -3.60 -0.86 9.23
N CYS A 61 -4.57 -0.40 8.44
CA CYS A 61 -5.88 0.04 8.95
C CYS A 61 -6.64 -1.10 9.65
N LEU A 62 -6.58 -2.32 9.10
CA LEU A 62 -7.20 -3.49 9.71
C LEU A 62 -6.57 -3.82 11.08
N ILE A 63 -5.23 -3.78 11.18
CA ILE A 63 -4.53 -4.05 12.44
C ILE A 63 -4.86 -3.00 13.50
N LEU A 64 -4.90 -1.71 13.12
CA LEU A 64 -5.35 -0.64 14.01
C LEU A 64 -6.80 -0.85 14.48
N ALA A 65 -7.70 -1.24 13.59
CA ALA A 65 -9.08 -1.55 13.95
C ALA A 65 -9.16 -2.74 14.93
N ILE A 66 -8.31 -3.76 14.77
CA ILE A 66 -8.23 -4.89 15.72
C ILE A 66 -7.77 -4.42 17.09
N PHE A 67 -6.77 -3.52 17.18
CA PHE A 67 -6.33 -2.99 18.47
C PHE A 67 -7.43 -2.20 19.20
N ILE A 68 -8.26 -1.47 18.46
CA ILE A 68 -9.34 -0.64 19.03
C ILE A 68 -10.55 -1.51 19.44
N ALA A 69 -11.02 -2.39 18.55
CA ALA A 69 -12.34 -3.00 18.67
C ALA A 69 -12.34 -4.48 19.07
N ALA A 70 -11.22 -5.20 18.94
CA ALA A 70 -11.24 -6.64 19.19
C ALA A 70 -11.40 -6.96 20.67
N LYS A 71 -12.34 -7.85 20.99
CA LYS A 71 -12.54 -8.36 22.36
C LYS A 71 -11.79 -9.67 22.62
N LYS A 72 -11.60 -10.49 21.58
CA LYS A 72 -10.97 -11.83 21.68
C LYS A 72 -9.44 -11.71 21.81
N SER A 73 -8.86 -12.49 22.73
CA SER A 73 -7.42 -12.50 23.00
C SER A 73 -6.59 -12.96 21.80
N ASN A 74 -7.07 -13.94 21.02
CA ASN A 74 -6.37 -14.43 19.83
C ASN A 74 -6.21 -13.34 18.76
N ASN A 75 -7.24 -12.53 18.50
CA ASN A 75 -7.16 -11.44 17.52
C ASN A 75 -6.15 -10.38 17.95
N LYS A 76 -6.13 -10.04 19.25
CA LYS A 76 -5.14 -9.11 19.81
C LYS A 76 -3.71 -9.66 19.72
N LYS A 77 -3.51 -10.96 19.98
CA LYS A 77 -2.20 -11.62 19.81
C LYS A 77 -1.74 -11.57 18.35
N LEU A 78 -2.62 -11.91 17.42
CA LEU A 78 -2.33 -11.82 15.98
C LEU A 78 -1.92 -10.40 15.59
N ALA A 79 -2.70 -9.40 16.01
CA ALA A 79 -2.39 -8.01 15.70
C ALA A 79 -1.06 -7.54 16.31
N LYS A 80 -0.68 -8.01 17.51
CA LYS A 80 0.63 -7.71 18.10
C LYS A 80 1.78 -8.28 17.29
N VAL A 81 1.65 -9.53 16.81
CA VAL A 81 2.71 -10.19 16.03
C VAL A 81 2.80 -9.57 14.63
N ALA A 82 1.67 -9.36 13.97
CA ALA A 82 1.62 -8.78 12.62
C ALA A 82 1.89 -7.26 12.60
N GLY A 83 1.71 -6.57 13.73
CA GLY A 83 1.75 -5.11 13.82
C GLY A 83 3.06 -4.49 13.37
N ILE A 84 4.20 -5.11 13.69
CA ILE A 84 5.49 -4.63 13.22
C ILE A 84 5.65 -4.82 11.71
N SER A 85 5.17 -5.95 11.17
CA SER A 85 5.28 -6.27 9.75
C SER A 85 4.42 -5.41 8.86
N VAL A 86 3.23 -4.98 9.31
CA VAL A 86 2.35 -4.09 8.51
C VAL A 86 2.73 -2.61 8.61
N PHE A 87 3.69 -2.26 9.47
CA PHE A 87 4.16 -0.89 9.62
C PHE A 87 5.27 -0.53 8.61
N PHE A 88 6.06 -1.52 8.19
CA PHE A 88 7.09 -1.41 7.16
C PHE A 88 6.54 -1.87 5.80
#